data_AF-A0A1Z8VRP5-F1
#
_entry.id   AF-A0A1Z8VRP5-F1
#
_cell.length_a   1.000
_cell.length_b   1.000
_cell.length_c   1.000
_cell.angle_alpha   90.00
_cell.angle_beta   90.00
_cell.angle_gamma   90.00
#
_symmetry.space_group_name_H-M   'P 1'
#
loop_
_entity.id
_entity.type
_entity.pdbx_description
1 polymer ?
#
loop_
_entity_poly.entity_id
_entity_poly.type
_entity_poly.pdbx_seq_one_letter_code
_entity_poly.pdbx_strand_id
1 'polypeptide(L)'
;MSQGVSSKTTSERKVAMILLFFVGVIVFIGAVAVAFESGNLMASEEIGRGEAIFYVSQEYISIAMFLTLAILLFSGYPVAFILGGLSMLFGMLGYYLDMFSLIEFFNFVPRIWGMAAENLVLVAVPAFVYMGVMLERSGIANDLLYCVQVLLRRVPGALALAVTVMGTILAAMTGIIGASVTMMTALALPTMMRQGYSHALATGVIAASGTLGILIPPSIMLIIMADLMAISVGNVFMAAVVPGLTLAAFYLI
;
A
#
# COMPACT_ATOMS: atom_id res chain seq x y z
N MET A 1 33.93 0.90 5.09
CA MET A 1 32.61 0.25 5.05
C MET A 1 32.00 -0.01 6.45
N SER A 2 32.17 0.88 7.46
CA SER A 2 31.60 0.62 8.81
C SER A 2 30.86 1.77 9.49
N GLN A 3 30.51 2.86 8.80
CA GLN A 3 29.74 3.98 9.39
C GLN A 3 28.26 4.03 8.96
N GLY A 4 27.79 3.07 8.16
CA GLY A 4 26.41 3.04 7.63
C GLY A 4 25.37 2.27 8.48
N VAL A 5 25.78 1.61 9.56
CA VAL A 5 24.89 0.72 10.35
C VAL A 5 24.34 1.42 11.61
N SER A 6 25.01 2.46 12.12
CA SER A 6 24.66 3.09 13.40
C SER A 6 23.51 4.12 13.33
N SER A 7 23.25 4.75 12.17
CA SER A 7 22.16 5.74 12.07
C SER A 7 20.78 5.10 11.82
N LYS A 8 20.70 3.94 11.16
CA LYS A 8 19.42 3.23 10.90
C LYS A 8 18.77 2.72 12.19
N THR A 9 19.55 2.17 13.12
CA THR A 9 19.04 1.60 14.38
C THR A 9 18.47 2.66 15.35
N THR A 10 18.95 3.90 15.27
CA THR A 10 18.43 5.02 16.07
C THR A 10 17.08 5.52 15.54
N SER A 11 16.89 5.49 14.22
CA SER A 11 15.61 5.84 13.59
C SER A 11 14.53 4.80 13.90
N GLU A 12 14.86 3.51 13.81
CA GLU A 12 13.93 2.41 14.10
C GLU A 12 13.48 2.40 15.57
N ARG A 13 14.40 2.65 16.52
CA ARG A 13 14.05 2.79 17.95
C ARG A 13 13.15 3.99 18.24
N LYS A 14 13.40 5.14 17.60
CA LYS A 14 12.56 6.32 17.76
C LYS A 14 11.15 6.07 17.23
N VAL A 15 11.03 5.42 16.08
CA VAL A 15 9.75 5.09 15.51
C VAL A 15 9.02 4.04 16.34
N ALA A 16 9.69 3.01 16.84
CA ALA A 16 9.11 2.04 17.77
C ALA A 16 8.59 2.69 19.06
N MET A 17 9.30 3.69 19.59
CA MET A 17 8.84 4.49 20.73
C MET A 17 7.61 5.35 20.37
N ILE A 18 7.60 5.98 19.20
CA ILE A 18 6.46 6.74 18.69
C ILE A 18 5.25 5.81 18.49
N LEU A 19 5.46 4.61 17.95
CA LEU A 19 4.49 3.53 17.81
C LEU A 19 3.83 3.21 19.15
N LEU A 20 4.63 2.85 20.15
CA LEU A 20 4.15 2.49 21.47
C LEU A 20 3.48 3.68 22.19
N PHE A 21 3.97 4.90 21.96
CA PHE A 21 3.38 6.10 22.52
C PHE A 21 2.00 6.39 21.92
N PHE A 22 1.85 6.38 20.59
CA PHE A 22 0.55 6.62 19.94
C PHE A 22 -0.44 5.51 20.25
N VAL A 23 -0.01 4.24 20.20
CA VAL A 23 -0.83 3.11 20.62
C VAL A 23 -1.27 3.29 22.08
N GLY A 24 -0.34 3.61 22.97
CA GLY A 24 -0.61 3.83 24.39
C GLY A 24 -1.58 4.98 24.64
N VAL A 25 -1.44 6.10 23.92
CA VAL A 25 -2.34 7.25 24.01
C VAL A 25 -3.74 6.91 23.50
N ILE A 26 -3.85 6.23 22.37
CA ILE A 26 -5.15 5.84 21.79
C ILE A 26 -5.86 4.83 22.69
N VAL A 27 -5.14 3.84 23.21
CA VAL A 27 -5.68 2.86 24.17
C VAL A 27 -6.07 3.53 25.47
N PHE A 28 -5.29 4.50 25.96
CA PHE A 28 -5.62 5.26 27.18
C PHE A 28 -6.87 6.14 26.99
N ILE A 29 -6.96 6.85 25.87
CA ILE A 29 -8.15 7.66 25.52
C ILE A 29 -9.37 6.75 25.37
N GLY A 30 -9.22 5.60 24.71
CA GLY A 30 -10.27 4.59 24.58
C GLY A 30 -10.74 4.06 25.94
N ALA A 31 -9.80 3.75 26.85
CA ALA A 31 -10.14 3.29 28.20
C ALA A 31 -10.87 4.37 29.02
N VAL A 32 -10.47 5.63 28.90
CA VAL A 32 -11.15 6.77 29.56
C VAL A 32 -12.54 7.01 28.98
N ALA A 33 -12.70 6.89 27.65
CA ALA A 33 -13.99 7.04 26.98
C ALA A 33 -14.96 5.91 27.36
N VAL A 34 -14.50 4.66 27.37
CA VAL A 34 -15.28 3.50 27.85
C VAL A 34 -15.72 3.68 29.31
N ALA A 35 -14.83 4.19 30.18
CA ALA A 35 -15.18 4.46 31.57
C ALA A 35 -16.23 5.58 31.72
N PHE A 36 -16.23 6.58 30.83
CA PHE A 36 -17.17 7.68 30.85
C PHE A 36 -18.55 7.29 30.29
N GLU A 37 -18.58 6.59 29.15
CA GLU A 37 -19.83 6.21 28.46
C GLU A 37 -20.54 5.04 29.14
N SER A 38 -19.81 4.09 29.72
CA SER A 38 -20.40 3.07 30.58
C SER A 38 -21.11 3.68 31.80
N GLY A 39 -20.58 4.77 32.37
CA GLY A 39 -21.23 5.53 33.43
C GLY A 39 -22.52 6.23 32.98
N ASN A 40 -22.59 6.67 31.72
CA ASN A 40 -23.75 7.37 31.16
C ASN A 40 -24.88 6.41 30.73
N LEU A 41 -24.53 5.23 30.22
CA LEU A 41 -25.48 4.14 29.90
C LEU A 41 -26.09 3.51 31.16
N MET A 42 -25.31 3.37 32.24
CA MET A 42 -25.82 2.94 33.56
C MET A 42 -26.90 3.87 34.15
N ALA A 43 -26.96 5.12 33.69
CA ALA A 43 -27.95 6.11 34.16
C ALA A 43 -29.24 6.09 33.33
N SER A 44 -29.27 5.41 32.18
CA SER A 44 -30.33 5.56 31.17
C SER A 44 -31.10 4.27 30.87
N GLU A 45 -30.48 3.09 31.03
CA GLU A 45 -31.11 1.78 30.80
C GLU A 45 -30.82 0.84 31.97
N GLU A 46 -31.83 0.11 32.48
CA GLU A 46 -31.69 -0.96 33.49
C GLU A 46 -30.98 -2.21 32.91
N ILE A 47 -29.84 -2.02 32.24
CA ILE A 47 -28.95 -3.08 31.77
C ILE A 47 -27.93 -3.37 32.88
N GLY A 48 -27.69 -4.65 33.16
CA GLY A 48 -26.72 -5.06 34.17
C GLY A 48 -25.33 -4.50 33.88
N ARG A 49 -24.63 -4.00 34.92
CA ARG A 49 -23.32 -3.32 34.81
C ARG A 49 -22.28 -4.05 33.95
N GLY A 50 -22.34 -5.38 33.88
CA GLY A 50 -21.47 -6.19 33.04
C GLY A 50 -21.71 -5.96 31.55
N GLU A 51 -22.94 -6.17 31.08
CA GLU A 51 -23.26 -6.16 29.64
C GLU A 51 -23.04 -4.78 28.99
N ALA A 52 -23.40 -3.69 29.66
CA ALA A 52 -23.18 -2.34 29.15
C ALA A 52 -21.68 -2.01 28.97
N ILE A 53 -20.81 -2.53 29.85
CA ILE A 53 -19.36 -2.33 29.74
C ILE A 53 -18.78 -3.15 28.58
N PHE A 54 -19.30 -4.36 28.32
CA PHE A 54 -18.86 -5.23 27.22
C PHE A 54 -19.23 -4.69 25.84
N TYR A 55 -20.46 -4.16 25.66
CA TYR A 55 -20.86 -3.61 24.36
C TYR A 55 -20.11 -2.33 24.00
N VAL A 56 -19.92 -1.41 24.96
CA VAL A 56 -19.19 -0.16 24.74
C VAL A 56 -17.69 -0.43 24.53
N SER A 57 -17.09 -1.33 25.29
CA SER A 57 -15.67 -1.69 25.09
C SER A 57 -15.42 -2.28 23.70
N GLN A 58 -16.38 -3.02 23.13
CA GLN A 58 -16.27 -3.64 21.82
C GLN A 58 -16.20 -2.64 20.65
N GLU A 59 -17.04 -1.62 20.67
CA GLU A 59 -17.01 -0.56 19.65
C GLU A 59 -15.75 0.29 19.76
N TYR A 60 -15.35 0.67 20.98
CA TYR A 60 -14.17 1.50 21.20
C TYR A 60 -12.86 0.82 20.81
N ILE A 61 -12.69 -0.47 21.11
CA ILE A 61 -11.48 -1.20 20.73
C ILE A 61 -11.35 -1.30 19.21
N SER A 62 -12.45 -1.51 18.51
CA SER A 62 -12.47 -1.60 17.04
C SER A 62 -12.10 -0.26 16.39
N ILE A 63 -12.66 0.84 16.90
CA ILE A 63 -12.35 2.21 16.46
C ILE A 63 -10.91 2.58 16.81
N ALA A 64 -10.46 2.27 18.02
CA ALA A 64 -9.08 2.48 18.45
C ALA A 64 -8.09 1.71 17.58
N MET A 65 -8.38 0.45 17.24
CA MET A 65 -7.55 -0.36 16.35
C MET A 65 -7.43 0.26 14.97
N PHE A 66 -8.56 0.72 14.40
CA PHE A 66 -8.58 1.34 13.09
C PHE A 66 -7.82 2.68 13.07
N LEU A 67 -8.02 3.55 14.06
CA LEU A 67 -7.32 4.83 14.17
C LEU A 67 -5.81 4.63 14.35
N THR A 68 -5.42 3.66 15.19
CA THR A 68 -4.03 3.33 15.43
C THR A 68 -3.38 2.81 14.14
N LEU A 69 -4.07 1.95 13.39
CA LEU A 69 -3.63 1.50 12.07
C LEU A 69 -3.44 2.67 11.10
N ALA A 70 -4.40 3.58 11.02
CA ALA A 70 -4.35 4.72 10.12
C ALA A 70 -3.14 5.63 10.41
N ILE A 71 -2.89 5.94 11.69
CA ILE A 71 -1.75 6.78 12.10
C ILE A 71 -0.43 6.06 11.81
N LEU A 72 -0.35 4.77 12.07
CA LEU A 72 0.87 3.98 11.87
C LEU A 72 1.23 3.80 10.40
N LEU A 73 0.24 3.78 9.51
CA LEU A 73 0.49 3.74 8.07
C LEU A 73 1.34 4.94 7.60
N PHE A 74 1.13 6.12 8.20
CA PHE A 74 1.93 7.32 7.89
C PHE A 74 3.35 7.30 8.48
N SER A 75 3.67 6.34 9.35
CA SER A 75 5.00 6.20 9.95
C SER A 75 6.05 5.68 8.96
N GLY A 76 5.65 5.23 7.76
CA GLY A 76 6.57 4.70 6.74
C GLY A 76 7.14 3.32 7.07
N TYR A 77 6.64 2.64 8.10
CA TYR A 77 7.00 1.26 8.40
C TYR A 77 6.35 0.29 7.41
N PRO A 78 6.97 -0.87 7.11
CA PRO A 78 6.37 -1.84 6.21
C PRO A 78 5.02 -2.33 6.76
N VAL A 79 3.99 -2.24 5.91
CA VAL A 79 2.58 -2.48 6.28
C VAL A 79 2.36 -3.86 6.91
N ALA A 80 3.10 -4.88 6.47
CA ALA A 80 3.02 -6.23 7.02
C ALA A 80 3.32 -6.29 8.53
N PHE A 81 4.32 -5.55 9.00
CA PHE A 81 4.66 -5.50 10.43
C PHE A 81 3.64 -4.70 11.24
N ILE A 82 3.08 -3.64 10.65
CA ILE A 82 2.03 -2.84 11.28
C ILE A 82 0.77 -3.69 11.48
N LEU A 83 0.31 -4.38 10.44
CA LEU A 83 -0.86 -5.25 10.50
C LEU A 83 -0.68 -6.41 11.49
N GLY A 84 0.45 -7.13 11.40
CA GLY A 84 0.75 -8.23 12.31
C GLY A 84 0.89 -7.76 13.76
N GLY A 85 1.65 -6.70 13.99
CA GLY A 85 1.86 -6.14 15.33
C GLY A 85 0.58 -5.61 15.96
N LEU A 86 -0.25 -4.89 15.20
CA LEU A 86 -1.56 -4.41 15.67
C LEU A 86 -2.50 -5.57 15.95
N SER A 87 -2.58 -6.57 15.06
CA SER A 87 -3.43 -7.75 15.30
C SER A 87 -3.05 -8.49 16.58
N MET A 88 -1.75 -8.58 16.89
CA MET A 88 -1.25 -9.26 18.09
C MET A 88 -1.51 -8.42 19.35
N LEU A 89 -1.30 -7.11 19.28
CA LEU A 89 -1.50 -6.19 20.40
C LEU A 89 -2.99 -6.05 20.75
N PHE A 90 -3.84 -5.78 19.75
CA PHE A 90 -5.29 -5.67 19.95
C PHE A 90 -5.93 -7.02 20.23
N GLY A 91 -5.42 -8.12 19.67
CA GLY A 91 -5.85 -9.46 20.04
C GLY A 91 -5.55 -9.81 21.50
N MET A 92 -4.37 -9.40 22.02
CA MET A 92 -4.02 -9.60 23.43
C MET A 92 -4.85 -8.72 24.37
N LEU A 93 -5.13 -7.46 23.98
CA LEU A 93 -6.06 -6.59 24.70
C LEU A 93 -7.49 -7.17 24.71
N GLY A 94 -7.96 -7.71 23.58
CA GLY A 94 -9.26 -8.37 23.48
C GLY A 94 -9.38 -9.60 24.40
N TYR A 95 -8.28 -10.33 24.61
CA TYR A 95 -8.23 -11.44 25.56
C TYR A 95 -8.36 -10.96 27.02
N TYR A 96 -7.68 -9.88 27.40
CA TYR A 96 -7.80 -9.33 28.76
C TYR A 96 -9.18 -8.77 29.08
N LEU A 97 -9.94 -8.39 28.05
CA LEU A 97 -11.27 -7.81 28.18
C LEU A 97 -12.38 -8.84 27.97
N ASP A 98 -12.07 -10.15 27.98
CA ASP A 98 -13.00 -11.27 27.76
C ASP A 98 -13.81 -11.18 26.45
N MET A 99 -13.34 -10.38 25.49
CA MET A 99 -13.98 -10.21 24.18
C MET A 99 -13.43 -11.16 23.11
N PHE A 100 -12.22 -11.69 23.33
CA PHE A 100 -11.52 -12.55 22.39
C PHE A 100 -10.99 -13.79 23.11
N SER A 101 -11.30 -14.96 22.60
CA SER A 101 -10.87 -16.21 23.24
C SER A 101 -9.49 -16.66 22.74
N LEU A 102 -8.70 -17.33 23.60
CA LEU A 102 -7.37 -17.82 23.22
C LEU A 102 -7.42 -18.84 22.06
N ILE A 103 -8.55 -19.52 21.87
CA ILE A 103 -8.76 -20.46 20.76
C ILE A 103 -8.85 -19.72 19.41
N GLU A 104 -9.33 -18.48 19.38
CA GLU A 104 -9.42 -17.69 18.14
C GLU A 104 -8.05 -17.27 17.62
N PHE A 105 -7.03 -17.16 18.48
CA PHE A 105 -5.64 -16.96 18.04
C PHE A 105 -5.15 -18.12 17.15
N PHE A 106 -5.63 -19.35 17.38
CA PHE A 106 -5.24 -20.50 16.56
C PHE A 106 -5.76 -20.42 15.12
N ASN A 107 -6.74 -19.55 14.82
CA ASN A 107 -7.20 -19.31 13.44
C ASN A 107 -6.12 -18.70 12.55
N PHE A 108 -5.01 -18.21 13.10
CA PHE A 108 -3.89 -17.74 12.29
C PHE A 108 -3.31 -18.85 11.40
N VAL A 109 -3.19 -20.08 11.92
CA VAL A 109 -2.60 -21.22 11.20
C VAL A 109 -3.42 -21.58 9.96
N PRO A 110 -4.74 -21.88 10.05
CA PRO A 110 -5.55 -22.18 8.88
C PRO A 110 -5.69 -20.97 7.94
N ARG A 111 -5.61 -19.73 8.43
CA ARG A 111 -5.56 -18.55 7.55
C ARG A 111 -4.27 -18.48 6.74
N ILE A 112 -3.11 -18.68 7.35
CA ILE A 112 -1.83 -18.67 6.62
C ILE A 112 -1.76 -19.85 5.66
N TRP A 113 -2.09 -21.05 6.11
CA TRP A 113 -1.98 -22.25 5.29
C TRP A 113 -3.04 -22.28 4.18
N GLY A 114 -4.31 -22.10 4.53
CA GLY A 114 -5.44 -22.22 3.60
C GLY A 114 -5.60 -21.04 2.64
N MET A 115 -5.18 -19.82 3.01
CA MET A 115 -5.28 -18.66 2.10
C MET A 115 -3.97 -18.30 1.41
N ALA A 116 -2.82 -18.43 2.08
CA ALA A 116 -1.55 -17.97 1.51
C ALA A 116 -0.72 -19.10 0.89
N ALA A 117 -0.65 -20.28 1.52
CA ALA A 117 0.23 -21.36 1.08
C ALA A 117 -0.39 -22.24 -0.02
N GLU A 118 -1.69 -22.56 0.08
CA GLU A 118 -2.39 -23.38 -0.92
C GLU A 118 -2.76 -22.60 -2.19
N ASN A 119 -2.68 -21.28 -2.14
CA ASN A 119 -3.13 -20.43 -3.22
C ASN A 119 -2.07 -20.28 -4.33
N LEU A 120 -2.27 -21.04 -5.41
CA LEU A 120 -1.42 -21.03 -6.60
C LEU A 120 -1.38 -19.66 -7.31
N VAL A 121 -2.39 -18.81 -7.13
CA VAL A 121 -2.41 -17.46 -7.71
C VAL A 121 -1.37 -16.57 -7.05
N LEU A 122 -1.16 -16.71 -5.74
CA LEU A 122 -0.17 -15.94 -4.99
C LEU A 122 1.27 -16.32 -5.32
N VAL A 123 1.51 -17.55 -5.81
CA VAL A 123 2.83 -17.98 -6.34
C VAL A 123 3.25 -17.14 -7.56
N ALA A 124 2.28 -16.60 -8.30
CA ALA A 124 2.58 -15.70 -9.42
C ALA A 124 3.21 -14.38 -8.94
N VAL A 125 2.85 -13.87 -7.75
CA VAL A 125 3.30 -12.56 -7.27
C VAL A 125 4.84 -12.46 -7.19
N PRO A 126 5.57 -13.38 -6.51
CA PRO A 126 7.04 -13.38 -6.53
C PRO A 126 7.64 -13.50 -7.93
N ALA A 127 7.04 -14.31 -8.81
CA ALA A 127 7.51 -14.48 -10.19
C ALA A 127 7.38 -13.18 -11.00
N PHE A 128 6.27 -12.46 -10.85
CA PHE A 128 6.05 -11.15 -11.46
C PHE A 128 6.99 -10.07 -10.89
N VAL A 129 7.21 -10.06 -9.57
CA VAL A 129 8.19 -9.16 -8.94
C VAL A 129 9.58 -9.44 -9.49
N TYR A 130 9.98 -10.71 -9.62
CA TYR A 130 11.27 -11.09 -10.17
C TYR A 130 11.43 -10.61 -11.62
N MET A 131 10.42 -10.85 -12.47
CA MET A 131 10.40 -10.36 -13.86
C MET A 131 10.54 -8.84 -13.91
N GLY A 132 9.74 -8.10 -13.12
CA GLY A 132 9.77 -6.64 -13.08
C GLY A 132 11.14 -6.10 -12.67
N VAL A 133 11.75 -6.67 -11.63
CA VAL A 133 13.09 -6.28 -11.15
C VAL A 133 14.17 -6.62 -12.18
N MET A 134 14.09 -7.78 -12.84
CA MET A 134 15.04 -8.15 -13.91
C MET A 134 14.95 -7.18 -15.10
N LEU A 135 13.75 -6.78 -15.52
CA LEU A 135 13.54 -5.82 -16.59
C LEU A 135 14.01 -4.40 -16.21
N GLU A 136 13.84 -4.00 -14.96
CA GLU A 136 14.35 -2.72 -14.45
C GLU A 136 15.88 -2.73 -14.41
N ARG A 137 16.49 -3.82 -13.94
CA ARG A 137 17.95 -3.96 -13.79
C ARG A 137 18.70 -4.19 -15.10
N SER A 138 18.04 -4.68 -16.14
CA SER A 138 18.65 -4.91 -17.46
C SER A 138 18.92 -3.63 -18.24
N GLY A 139 18.37 -2.49 -17.81
CA GLY A 139 18.55 -1.19 -18.49
C GLY A 139 17.63 -0.98 -19.70
N ILE A 140 16.79 -1.96 -20.05
CA ILE A 140 15.84 -1.88 -21.18
C ILE A 140 14.93 -0.66 -21.07
N ALA A 141 14.54 -0.27 -19.86
CA ALA A 141 13.73 0.92 -19.63
C ALA A 141 14.42 2.23 -20.08
N ASN A 142 15.74 2.35 -19.93
CA ASN A 142 16.49 3.52 -20.40
C ASN A 142 16.53 3.57 -21.93
N ASP A 143 16.81 2.44 -22.57
CA ASP A 143 16.85 2.32 -24.02
C ASP A 143 15.47 2.59 -24.64
N LEU A 144 14.42 2.11 -23.98
CA LEU A 144 13.04 2.36 -24.39
C LEU A 144 12.70 3.85 -24.32
N LEU A 145 13.06 4.53 -23.22
CA LEU A 145 12.84 5.98 -23.09
C LEU A 145 13.55 6.74 -24.20
N TYR A 146 14.80 6.38 -24.51
CA TYR A 146 15.55 6.99 -25.61
C TYR A 146 14.88 6.74 -26.96
N CYS A 147 14.46 5.50 -27.26
CA CYS A 147 13.76 5.16 -28.49
C CYS A 147 12.46 5.96 -28.68
N VAL A 148 11.65 6.08 -27.62
CA VAL A 148 10.39 6.84 -27.66
C VAL A 148 10.67 8.34 -27.86
N GLN A 149 11.69 8.89 -27.20
CA GLN A 149 12.10 10.29 -27.41
C GLN A 149 12.55 10.55 -28.85
N VAL A 150 13.31 9.64 -29.45
CA VAL A 150 13.73 9.74 -30.85
C VAL A 150 12.52 9.66 -31.79
N LEU A 151 11.58 8.76 -31.52
CA LEU A 151 10.36 8.58 -32.31
C LEU A 151 9.47 9.83 -32.27
N LEU A 152 9.34 10.47 -31.10
CA LEU A 152 8.49 11.64 -30.87
C LEU A 152 9.19 12.98 -31.13
N ARG A 153 10.46 13.00 -31.55
CA ARG A 153 11.28 14.22 -31.70
C ARG A 153 10.62 15.36 -32.50
N ARG A 154 9.71 15.04 -33.43
CA ARG A 154 9.04 16.01 -34.31
C ARG A 154 7.74 16.59 -33.72
N VAL A 155 7.29 16.14 -32.56
CA VAL A 155 6.01 16.54 -31.95
C VAL A 155 6.22 17.66 -30.93
N PRO A 156 5.43 18.75 -30.95
CA PRO A 156 5.47 19.75 -29.88
C PRO A 156 5.06 19.08 -28.55
N GLY A 157 5.87 19.24 -27.50
CA GLY A 157 5.63 18.51 -26.24
C GLY A 157 6.20 17.08 -26.19
N ALA A 158 7.04 16.70 -27.16
CA ALA A 158 7.60 15.35 -27.32
C ALA A 158 8.11 14.69 -26.04
N LEU A 159 8.72 15.46 -25.13
CA LEU A 159 9.32 14.91 -23.93
C LEU A 159 8.26 14.49 -22.90
N ALA A 160 7.20 15.27 -22.72
CA ALA A 160 6.07 14.88 -21.85
C ALA A 160 5.33 13.67 -22.43
N LEU A 161 5.07 13.67 -23.74
CA LEU A 161 4.47 12.52 -24.43
C LEU A 161 5.35 11.27 -24.31
N ALA A 162 6.67 11.42 -24.45
CA ALA A 162 7.59 10.31 -24.30
C ALA A 162 7.57 9.71 -22.89
N VAL A 163 7.45 10.55 -21.85
CA VAL A 163 7.27 10.10 -20.47
C VAL A 163 5.95 9.36 -20.30
N THR A 164 4.84 9.88 -20.82
CA THR A 164 3.54 9.17 -20.75
C THR A 164 3.58 7.82 -21.45
N VAL A 165 4.11 7.77 -22.68
CA VAL A 165 4.22 6.52 -23.46
C VAL A 165 5.18 5.53 -22.78
N MET A 166 6.34 5.99 -22.33
CA MET A 166 7.26 5.14 -21.59
C MET A 166 6.61 4.62 -20.30
N GLY A 167 5.88 5.47 -19.58
CA GLY A 167 5.11 5.10 -18.40
C GLY A 167 4.08 4.03 -18.70
N THR A 168 3.36 4.11 -19.82
CA THR A 168 2.39 3.08 -20.22
C THR A 168 3.02 1.72 -20.55
N ILE A 169 4.20 1.71 -21.18
CA ILE A 169 4.89 0.47 -21.54
C ILE A 169 5.54 -0.13 -20.29
N LEU A 170 6.18 0.70 -19.46
CA LEU A 170 6.82 0.29 -18.21
C LEU A 170 5.78 -0.17 -17.18
N ALA A 171 4.61 0.45 -17.19
CA ALA A 171 3.45 0.07 -16.39
C ALA A 171 3.08 -1.39 -16.59
N ALA A 172 2.96 -1.82 -17.85
CA ALA A 172 2.67 -3.21 -18.20
C ALA A 172 3.72 -4.19 -17.66
N MET A 173 4.98 -3.77 -17.49
CA MET A 173 6.06 -4.68 -17.12
C MET A 173 6.35 -4.74 -15.62
N THR A 174 6.15 -3.64 -14.89
CA THR A 174 6.61 -3.50 -13.50
C THR A 174 5.51 -3.65 -12.46
N GLY A 175 4.27 -3.26 -12.75
CA GLY A 175 3.13 -3.43 -11.83
C GLY A 175 3.25 -2.71 -10.47
N ILE A 176 4.30 -1.90 -10.24
CA ILE A 176 4.65 -1.31 -8.94
C ILE A 176 4.87 0.21 -9.11
N ILE A 177 4.02 1.01 -8.46
CA ILE A 177 4.04 2.48 -8.55
C ILE A 177 5.33 3.06 -7.98
N GLY A 178 5.74 2.62 -6.78
CA GLY A 178 6.84 3.25 -6.04
C GLY A 178 8.17 3.18 -6.78
N ALA A 179 8.51 2.02 -7.34
CA ALA A 179 9.73 1.80 -8.11
C ALA A 179 9.69 2.58 -9.44
N SER A 180 8.61 2.44 -10.21
CA SER A 180 8.47 3.08 -11.52
C SER A 180 8.48 4.61 -11.45
N VAL A 181 7.73 5.22 -10.52
CA VAL A 181 7.71 6.69 -10.35
C VAL A 181 9.09 7.20 -9.93
N THR A 182 9.77 6.52 -9.01
CA THR A 182 11.11 6.94 -8.55
C THR A 182 12.13 6.86 -9.68
N MET A 183 12.09 5.78 -10.48
CA MET A 183 12.93 5.59 -11.65
C MET A 183 12.67 6.66 -12.71
N MET A 184 11.41 6.87 -13.10
CA MET A 184 11.03 7.88 -14.08
C MET A 184 11.38 9.29 -13.61
N THR A 185 11.23 9.58 -12.31
CA THR A 185 11.64 10.87 -11.73
C THR A 185 13.15 11.07 -11.86
N ALA A 186 13.96 10.06 -11.51
CA ALA A 186 15.42 10.16 -11.61
C ALA A 186 15.91 10.34 -13.06
N LEU A 187 15.21 9.76 -14.04
CA LEU A 187 15.60 9.77 -15.45
C LEU A 187 15.03 10.97 -16.22
N ALA A 188 13.73 11.22 -16.08
CA ALA A 188 13.00 12.16 -16.92
C ALA A 188 13.01 13.59 -16.37
N LEU A 189 12.85 13.77 -15.05
CA LEU A 189 12.76 15.10 -14.43
C LEU A 189 13.95 16.01 -14.75
N PRO A 190 15.24 15.59 -14.59
CA PRO A 190 16.37 16.46 -14.92
C PRO A 190 16.41 16.83 -16.41
N THR A 191 16.02 15.90 -17.27
CA THR A 191 15.97 16.11 -18.73
C THR A 191 14.87 17.11 -19.11
N MET A 192 13.69 17.02 -18.48
CA MET A 192 12.57 17.94 -18.67
C MET A 192 12.91 19.36 -18.21
N MET A 193 13.60 19.51 -17.08
CA MET A 193 14.04 20.81 -16.58
C MET A 193 15.06 21.48 -17.50
N ARG A 194 16.02 20.72 -18.04
CA ARG A 194 16.99 21.25 -19.02
C ARG A 194 16.34 21.72 -20.33
N GLN A 195 15.21 21.14 -20.71
CA GLN A 195 14.45 21.52 -21.90
C GLN A 195 13.40 22.61 -21.64
N GLY A 196 13.36 23.19 -20.42
CA GLY A 196 12.50 24.33 -20.11
C GLY A 196 11.03 23.99 -19.81
N TYR A 197 10.71 22.73 -19.48
CA TYR A 197 9.36 22.36 -19.03
C TYR A 197 9.07 23.00 -17.66
N SER A 198 7.80 23.35 -17.41
CA SER A 198 7.40 23.81 -16.08
C SER A 198 7.50 22.68 -15.05
N HIS A 199 7.85 23.03 -13.82
CA HIS A 199 8.01 22.03 -12.75
C HIS A 199 6.71 21.27 -12.47
N ALA A 200 5.57 21.97 -12.50
CA ALA A 200 4.24 21.38 -12.32
C ALA A 200 3.90 20.38 -13.43
N LEU A 201 4.20 20.71 -14.70
CA LEU A 201 3.93 19.79 -15.81
C LEU A 201 4.83 18.56 -15.76
N ALA A 202 6.13 18.74 -15.48
CA ALA A 202 7.06 17.61 -15.42
C ALA A 202 6.72 16.65 -14.28
N THR A 203 6.50 17.16 -13.07
CA THR A 203 6.14 16.33 -11.91
C THR A 203 4.75 15.70 -12.05
N GLY A 204 3.78 16.45 -12.57
CA GLY A 204 2.42 15.96 -12.82
C GLY A 204 2.39 14.82 -13.84
N VAL A 205 3.07 14.98 -14.98
CA VAL A 205 3.13 13.95 -16.03
C VAL A 205 3.85 12.69 -15.52
N ILE A 206 4.99 12.83 -14.83
CA ILE A 206 5.72 11.70 -14.26
C ILE A 206 4.89 10.96 -13.20
N ALA A 207 4.21 11.69 -12.31
CA ALA A 207 3.35 11.10 -11.30
C ALA A 207 2.16 10.37 -11.93
N ALA A 208 1.47 11.02 -12.87
CA ALA A 208 0.34 10.44 -13.58
C ALA A 208 0.76 9.18 -14.35
N SER A 209 1.81 9.28 -15.17
CA SER A 209 2.30 8.16 -16.00
C SER A 209 2.78 6.97 -15.17
N GLY A 210 3.43 7.22 -14.02
CA GLY A 210 3.89 6.14 -13.15
C GLY A 210 2.77 5.41 -12.41
N THR A 211 1.63 6.07 -12.17
CA THR A 211 0.47 5.41 -11.54
C THR A 211 -0.29 4.46 -12.48
N LEU A 212 -0.10 4.57 -13.81
CA LEU A 212 -0.68 3.65 -14.79
C LEU A 212 -0.23 2.19 -14.59
N GLY A 213 0.90 1.99 -13.90
CA GLY A 213 1.45 0.67 -13.54
C GLY A 213 0.49 -0.26 -12.83
N ILE A 214 -0.47 0.28 -12.08
CA ILE A 214 -1.47 -0.56 -11.40
C ILE A 214 -2.47 -1.14 -12.40
N LEU A 215 -2.81 -0.38 -13.44
CA LEU A 215 -3.98 -0.62 -14.27
C LEU A 215 -3.66 -1.42 -15.54
N ILE A 216 -2.49 -1.22 -16.14
CA ILE A 216 -2.11 -1.89 -17.39
C ILE A 216 -1.51 -3.27 -17.08
N PRO A 217 -2.07 -4.36 -17.62
CA PRO A 217 -1.56 -5.71 -17.35
C PRO A 217 -0.23 -6.00 -18.07
N PRO A 218 0.61 -6.91 -17.55
CA PRO A 218 0.48 -7.61 -16.25
C PRO A 218 0.76 -6.72 -15.01
N SER A 219 -0.14 -6.78 -14.01
CA SER A 219 -0.04 -6.01 -12.76
C SER A 219 -0.31 -6.90 -11.55
N ILE A 220 0.53 -6.78 -10.51
CA ILE A 220 0.39 -7.54 -9.25
C ILE A 220 -0.93 -7.21 -8.57
N MET A 221 -1.37 -5.94 -8.63
CA MET A 221 -2.63 -5.53 -8.03
C MET A 221 -3.83 -6.24 -8.66
N LEU A 222 -3.84 -6.41 -9.99
CA LEU A 222 -4.91 -7.12 -10.68
C LEU A 222 -4.93 -8.62 -10.35
N ILE A 223 -3.76 -9.22 -10.09
CA ILE A 223 -3.66 -10.62 -9.66
C ILE A 223 -4.28 -10.78 -8.27
N ILE A 224 -3.91 -9.89 -7.33
CA ILE A 224 -4.47 -9.91 -5.97
C ILE A 224 -5.98 -9.61 -6.01
N MET A 225 -6.43 -8.69 -6.86
CA MET A 225 -7.86 -8.40 -7.01
C MET A 225 -8.63 -9.60 -7.58
N ALA A 226 -8.08 -10.28 -8.59
CA ALA A 226 -8.67 -11.49 -9.15
C ALA A 226 -8.82 -12.59 -8.09
N ASP A 227 -7.81 -12.73 -7.23
CA ASP A 227 -7.82 -13.66 -6.11
C ASP A 227 -8.91 -13.33 -5.09
N LEU A 228 -8.98 -12.07 -4.65
CA LEU A 228 -10.00 -11.60 -3.71
C LEU A 228 -11.42 -11.74 -4.26
N MET A 229 -11.60 -11.56 -5.57
CA MET A 229 -12.88 -11.72 -6.25
C MET A 229 -13.17 -13.17 -6.66
N ALA A 230 -12.26 -14.12 -6.43
CA ALA A 230 -12.34 -15.52 -6.84
C ALA A 230 -12.67 -15.71 -8.33
N ILE A 231 -12.08 -14.88 -9.20
CA ILE A 231 -12.24 -14.94 -10.67
C ILE A 231 -10.91 -15.20 -11.37
N SER A 232 -10.97 -15.64 -12.62
CA SER A 232 -9.76 -15.86 -13.42
C SER A 232 -8.95 -14.58 -13.61
N VAL A 233 -7.64 -14.65 -13.30
CA VAL A 233 -6.66 -13.58 -13.52
C VAL A 233 -6.68 -13.09 -14.97
N GLY A 234 -6.81 -14.01 -15.94
CA GLY A 234 -6.86 -13.67 -17.36
C GLY A 234 -8.06 -12.80 -17.71
N ASN A 235 -9.23 -13.04 -17.09
CA ASN A 235 -10.43 -12.23 -17.32
C ASN A 235 -10.24 -10.80 -16.78
N VAL A 236 -9.63 -10.66 -15.60
CA VAL A 236 -9.32 -9.35 -15.00
C VAL A 236 -8.30 -8.60 -15.87
N PHE A 237 -7.29 -9.28 -16.40
CA PHE A 237 -6.33 -8.66 -17.32
C PHE A 237 -7.02 -8.14 -18.57
N MET A 238 -7.84 -8.96 -19.23
CA MET A 238 -8.56 -8.54 -20.44
C MET A 238 -9.54 -7.39 -20.16
N ALA A 239 -10.20 -7.41 -19.00
CA ALA A 239 -11.09 -6.33 -18.58
C ALA A 239 -10.34 -5.01 -18.31
N ALA A 240 -9.08 -5.08 -17.85
CA ALA A 240 -8.28 -3.90 -17.51
C ALA A 240 -7.59 -3.24 -18.72
N VAL A 241 -7.39 -3.96 -19.84
CA VAL A 241 -6.71 -3.42 -21.04
C VAL A 241 -7.43 -2.19 -21.59
N VAL A 242 -8.75 -2.27 -21.80
CA VAL A 242 -9.53 -1.17 -22.38
C VAL A 242 -9.48 0.10 -21.51
N PRO A 243 -9.82 0.07 -20.21
CA PRO A 243 -9.73 1.26 -19.36
C PRO A 243 -8.29 1.76 -19.20
N GLY A 244 -7.30 0.85 -19.12
CA GLY A 244 -5.89 1.20 -19.03
C GLY A 244 -5.39 1.99 -20.23
N LEU A 245 -5.67 1.52 -21.45
CA LEU A 245 -5.29 2.21 -22.68
C LEU A 245 -6.12 3.47 -22.93
N THR A 246 -7.37 3.51 -22.49
CA THR A 246 -8.21 4.71 -22.60
C THR A 246 -7.65 5.84 -21.72
N LEU A 247 -7.29 5.52 -20.47
CA LEU A 247 -6.68 6.50 -19.56
C LEU A 247 -5.31 6.96 -20.07
N ALA A 248 -4.50 6.02 -20.58
CA ALA A 248 -3.24 6.34 -21.26
C ALA A 248 -3.43 7.32 -22.42
N ALA A 249 -4.46 7.11 -23.26
CA ALA A 249 -4.79 8.01 -24.36
C ALA A 249 -5.21 9.40 -23.86
N PHE A 250 -5.99 9.49 -22.78
CA PHE A 250 -6.34 10.78 -22.17
C PHE A 250 -5.14 11.53 -21.58
N TYR A 251 -4.09 10.83 -21.14
CA TYR A 251 -2.86 11.49 -20.70
C TYR A 251 -1.98 12.02 -21.85
N LEU A 252 -2.26 11.59 -23.09
CA LEU A 252 -1.55 12.05 -24.30
C LEU A 252 -2.21 13.26 -24.96
N ILE A 253 -3.48 13.53 -24.64
CA ILE A 253 -4.28 14.65 -25.16
C ILE A 253 -4.08 15.87 -24.25
#